data_AF-A0A3E0RCN8-F1
#
_entry.id   AF-A0A3E0RCN8-F1
#
_cell.length_a   1.000
_cell.length_b   1.000
_cell.length_c   1.000
_cell.angle_alpha   90.00
_cell.angle_beta   90.00
_cell.angle_gamma   90.00
#
_symmetry.space_group_name_H-M   'P 1'
#
loop_
_entity.id
_entity.type
_entity.pdbx_description
1 polymer ?
#
loop_
_entity_poly.entity_id
_entity_poly.type
_entity_poly.pdbx_seq_one_letter_code
_entity_poly.pdbx_strand_id
1 'polypeptide(L)'
;MSVLDRYLNTEKYQGVMRELAIAQILNEKTKPGLFIKQNALDRCGFTGDADDFPNAEADYEHVFNTGDTEKGMFFKTPRMLIIHGGNPKDTTFIENSKNKGEIVGIYPQDNYLYDDWEEKNPGQPSPYKRRRLILMYLVNEDGVAAHKKPLILSLHGGASREFVTAYGRFLEQLEGAFSDKYNLKSATGFDPKQAAAAIFTPTFGTVMYGEKQKSAIAVPKTWKEPTAKNLEDFFPKKGDDIDYIEEVHESVTMEVYCAKFFKQCEKEIGINAIAPGVDLTNLTLPVPEGSGGIRAMLAAKDETGAIEGGLK
;
A
#
# COMPACT_ATOMS: atom_id res chain seq x y z
N MET A 1 -34.04 -1.83 -22.99
CA MET A 1 -33.47 -2.34 -21.73
C MET A 1 -33.05 -3.78 -21.95
N SER A 2 -31.80 -4.08 -21.64
CA SER A 2 -31.24 -5.44 -21.69
C SER A 2 -31.76 -6.24 -20.50
N VAL A 3 -31.92 -7.56 -20.67
CA VAL A 3 -32.18 -8.46 -19.53
C VAL A 3 -31.09 -8.36 -18.47
N LEU A 4 -29.88 -7.93 -18.86
CA LEU A 4 -28.74 -7.74 -17.98
C LEU A 4 -28.88 -6.51 -17.07
N ASP A 5 -29.73 -5.53 -17.41
CA ASP A 5 -29.93 -4.31 -16.61
C ASP A 5 -30.42 -4.66 -15.18
N ARG A 6 -31.07 -5.83 -15.01
CA ARG A 6 -31.47 -6.35 -13.70
C ARG A 6 -30.30 -6.52 -12.72
N TYR A 7 -29.09 -6.78 -13.23
CA TYR A 7 -27.90 -7.03 -12.41
C TYR A 7 -27.27 -5.75 -11.88
N LEU A 8 -27.77 -4.57 -12.29
CA LEU A 8 -27.39 -3.27 -11.72
C LEU A 8 -28.10 -2.99 -10.39
N ASN A 9 -29.10 -3.79 -10.01
CA ASN A 9 -29.79 -3.65 -8.73
C ASN A 9 -28.91 -4.22 -7.59
N THR A 10 -28.12 -3.34 -6.96
CA THR A 10 -27.17 -3.67 -5.90
C THR A 10 -27.84 -4.09 -4.58
N GLU A 11 -29.09 -3.69 -4.34
CA GLU A 11 -29.88 -4.17 -3.19
C GLU A 11 -30.25 -5.66 -3.33
N LYS A 12 -30.56 -6.08 -4.56
CA LYS A 12 -30.92 -7.47 -4.89
C LYS A 12 -29.70 -8.35 -5.11
N TYR A 13 -28.64 -7.78 -5.69
CA TYR A 13 -27.42 -8.48 -6.08
C TYR A 13 -26.22 -7.86 -5.37
N GLN A 14 -26.10 -8.12 -4.07
CA GLN A 14 -24.93 -7.68 -3.29
C GLN A 14 -23.71 -8.53 -3.66
N GLY A 15 -22.78 -7.91 -4.39
CA GLY A 15 -21.50 -8.53 -4.73
C GLY A 15 -20.60 -8.67 -3.49
N VAL A 16 -19.77 -9.72 -3.47
CA VAL A 16 -18.67 -9.84 -2.51
C VAL A 16 -17.36 -9.66 -3.26
N MET A 17 -16.47 -8.84 -2.72
CA MET A 17 -15.15 -8.65 -3.28
C MET A 17 -14.41 -9.99 -3.40
N ARG A 18 -13.99 -10.29 -4.63
CA ARG A 18 -13.09 -11.40 -4.97
C ARG A 18 -11.65 -11.00 -4.70
N GLU A 19 -10.78 -12.01 -4.71
CA GLU A 19 -9.35 -11.86 -4.55
C GLU A 19 -8.76 -10.79 -5.50
N LEU A 20 -7.93 -9.88 -4.96
CA LEU A 20 -7.36 -8.76 -5.68
C LEU A 20 -6.04 -9.14 -6.36
N ALA A 21 -5.71 -8.43 -7.43
CA ALA A 21 -4.46 -8.63 -8.15
C ALA A 21 -3.28 -7.99 -7.37
N ILE A 22 -2.13 -8.64 -7.41
CA ILE A 22 -0.94 -8.22 -6.65
C ILE A 22 0.03 -7.51 -7.60
N ALA A 23 0.53 -6.36 -7.15
CA ALA A 23 1.67 -5.67 -7.75
C ALA A 23 2.87 -5.77 -6.81
N GLN A 24 4.08 -5.77 -7.37
CA GLN A 24 5.31 -5.86 -6.60
C GLN A 24 6.36 -4.88 -7.12
N ILE A 25 7.20 -4.38 -6.23
CA ILE A 25 8.38 -3.62 -6.65
C ILE A 25 9.52 -4.60 -6.93
N LEU A 26 10.02 -4.58 -8.16
CA LEU A 26 11.25 -5.25 -8.52
C LEU A 26 12.43 -4.38 -8.14
N ASN A 27 13.36 -4.97 -7.40
CA ASN A 27 14.62 -4.34 -7.00
C ASN A 27 15.77 -4.83 -7.88
N GLU A 28 15.60 -4.72 -9.19
CA GLU A 28 16.70 -4.94 -10.11
C GLU A 28 17.63 -3.72 -10.02
N LYS A 29 18.88 -3.92 -9.61
CA LYS A 29 19.82 -2.81 -9.31
C LYS A 29 19.88 -1.76 -10.42
N THR A 30 19.81 -2.20 -11.68
CA THR A 30 19.85 -1.37 -12.89
C THR A 30 18.47 -0.86 -13.32
N LYS A 31 17.39 -1.55 -12.94
CA LYS A 31 16.03 -1.30 -13.42
C LYS A 31 14.97 -1.49 -12.32
N PRO A 32 15.03 -0.70 -11.22
CA PRO A 32 14.00 -0.79 -10.19
C PRO A 32 12.68 -0.20 -10.70
N GLY A 33 11.56 -0.83 -10.38
CA GLY A 33 10.24 -0.38 -10.80
C GLY A 33 9.12 -1.28 -10.29
N LEU A 34 7.88 -0.90 -10.61
CA LEU A 34 6.69 -1.70 -10.32
C LEU A 34 6.52 -2.76 -11.40
N PHE A 35 6.14 -3.98 -11.02
CA PHE A 35 5.85 -5.06 -11.94
C PHE A 35 4.52 -5.72 -11.58
N ILE A 36 3.73 -6.02 -12.60
CA ILE A 36 2.47 -6.73 -12.48
C ILE A 36 2.53 -7.91 -13.44
N LYS A 37 2.43 -9.12 -12.90
CA LYS A 37 2.41 -10.37 -13.69
C LYS A 37 1.19 -10.40 -14.62
N GLN A 38 1.31 -11.09 -15.76
CA GLN A 38 0.22 -11.19 -16.74
C GLN A 38 -1.08 -11.74 -16.11
N ASN A 39 -0.99 -12.80 -15.31
CA ASN A 39 -2.16 -13.36 -14.63
C ASN A 39 -2.86 -12.35 -13.69
N ALA A 40 -2.11 -11.40 -13.12
CA ALA A 40 -2.64 -10.35 -12.26
C ALA A 40 -3.30 -9.24 -13.11
N LEU A 41 -2.71 -8.88 -14.26
CA LEU A 41 -3.30 -7.96 -15.25
C LEU A 41 -4.66 -8.49 -15.75
N ASP A 42 -4.74 -9.78 -16.10
CA ASP A 42 -5.97 -10.41 -16.57
C ASP A 42 -7.06 -10.38 -15.47
N ARG A 43 -6.68 -10.64 -14.21
CA ARG A 43 -7.61 -10.73 -13.07
C ARG A 43 -8.17 -9.39 -12.63
N CYS A 44 -7.39 -8.30 -12.75
CA CYS A 44 -7.87 -6.95 -12.46
C CYS A 44 -8.62 -6.31 -13.63
N GLY A 45 -8.67 -6.96 -14.79
CA GLY A 45 -9.29 -6.41 -15.99
C GLY A 45 -8.52 -5.19 -16.49
N PHE A 46 -7.20 -5.33 -16.62
CA PHE A 46 -6.34 -4.29 -17.17
C PHE A 46 -6.72 -3.99 -18.62
N THR A 47 -6.88 -2.70 -18.93
CA THR A 47 -7.27 -2.21 -20.26
C THR A 47 -6.35 -1.09 -20.76
N GLY A 48 -5.39 -0.64 -19.95
CA GLY A 48 -4.39 0.34 -20.37
C GLY A 48 -3.34 -0.29 -21.30
N ASP A 49 -2.60 0.58 -21.97
CA ASP A 49 -1.42 0.23 -22.76
C ASP A 49 -0.13 0.66 -22.02
N ALA A 50 1.02 0.10 -22.38
CA ALA A 50 2.30 0.58 -21.84
C ALA A 50 2.55 2.05 -22.24
N ASP A 51 2.11 2.48 -23.42
CA ASP A 51 2.25 3.86 -23.89
C ASP A 51 1.46 4.87 -23.04
N ASP A 52 0.45 4.42 -22.29
CA ASP A 52 -0.27 5.28 -21.33
C ASP A 52 0.63 5.72 -20.18
N PHE A 53 1.77 5.05 -19.95
CA PHE A 53 2.64 5.26 -18.78
C PHE A 53 4.07 5.60 -19.18
N PRO A 54 4.68 6.65 -18.58
CA PRO A 54 6.07 6.98 -18.86
C PRO A 54 7.01 5.83 -18.48
N ASN A 55 7.83 5.38 -19.45
CA ASN A 55 8.83 4.33 -19.24
C ASN A 55 8.22 3.01 -18.74
N ALA A 56 7.03 2.65 -19.22
CA ALA A 56 6.49 1.31 -19.04
C ALA A 56 6.89 0.40 -20.19
N GLU A 57 6.89 -0.90 -19.92
CA GLU A 57 7.23 -1.95 -20.88
C GLU A 57 6.18 -3.06 -20.78
N ALA A 58 5.49 -3.30 -21.89
CA ALA A 58 4.64 -4.47 -22.07
C ALA A 58 5.50 -5.72 -22.27
N ASP A 59 4.91 -6.89 -21.99
CA ASP A 59 5.55 -8.21 -22.16
C ASP A 59 6.93 -8.36 -21.51
N TYR A 60 7.18 -7.60 -20.45
CA TYR A 60 8.44 -7.65 -19.70
C TYR A 60 8.60 -9.02 -19.02
N GLU A 61 9.70 -9.70 -19.32
CA GLU A 61 10.08 -10.97 -18.71
C GLU A 61 10.97 -10.73 -17.49
N HIS A 62 10.53 -11.20 -16.33
CA HIS A 62 11.31 -11.17 -15.09
C HIS A 62 11.64 -12.58 -14.60
N VAL A 63 12.90 -12.82 -14.25
CA VAL A 63 13.38 -14.07 -13.66
C VAL A 63 13.50 -13.90 -12.14
N PHE A 64 12.65 -14.61 -11.39
CA PHE A 64 12.68 -14.59 -9.94
C PHE A 64 13.88 -15.37 -9.39
N ASN A 65 14.22 -15.12 -8.12
CA ASN A 65 15.29 -15.85 -7.43
C ASN A 65 15.05 -17.38 -7.35
N THR A 66 13.82 -17.84 -7.56
CA THR A 66 13.48 -19.27 -7.66
C THR A 66 13.92 -19.90 -8.98
N GLY A 67 14.27 -19.08 -9.99
CA GLY A 67 14.53 -19.48 -11.37
C GLY A 67 13.29 -19.38 -12.26
N ASP A 68 12.10 -19.16 -11.69
CA ASP A 68 10.87 -19.02 -12.46
C ASP A 68 10.89 -17.72 -13.27
N THR A 69 10.45 -17.81 -14.52
CA THR A 69 10.31 -16.65 -15.41
C THR A 69 8.84 -16.32 -15.57
N GLU A 70 8.48 -15.05 -15.39
CA GLU A 70 7.11 -14.57 -15.56
C GLU A 70 7.08 -13.36 -16.49
N LYS A 71 6.02 -13.29 -17.29
CA LYS A 71 5.70 -12.13 -18.13
C LYS A 71 4.75 -11.19 -17.42
N GLY A 72 4.79 -9.92 -17.80
CA GLY A 72 3.85 -8.94 -17.33
C GLY A 72 4.17 -7.53 -17.82
N MET A 73 3.65 -6.54 -17.12
CA MET A 73 3.92 -5.13 -17.41
C MET A 73 4.83 -4.55 -16.33
N PHE A 74 5.89 -3.88 -16.78
CA PHE A 74 6.83 -3.18 -15.93
C PHE A 74 6.62 -1.67 -16.03
N PHE A 75 6.69 -0.97 -14.89
CA PHE A 75 6.51 0.48 -14.83
C PHE A 75 7.66 1.10 -14.05
N LYS A 76 8.49 1.88 -14.74
CA LYS A 76 9.52 2.69 -14.09
C LYS A 76 8.94 3.95 -13.44
N THR A 77 7.97 4.57 -14.12
CA THR A 77 7.32 5.81 -13.68
C THR A 77 5.79 5.69 -13.77
N PRO A 78 5.15 4.84 -12.94
CA PRO A 78 3.69 4.70 -12.95
C PRO A 78 2.98 5.97 -12.47
N ARG A 79 1.72 6.15 -12.86
CA ARG A 79 0.79 7.09 -12.22
C ARG A 79 -0.14 6.30 -11.32
N MET A 80 -0.11 6.60 -10.03
CA MET A 80 -0.69 5.78 -8.96
C MET A 80 -1.70 6.61 -8.16
N LEU A 81 -2.90 6.09 -7.96
CA LEU A 81 -3.81 6.54 -6.91
C LEU A 81 -3.63 5.62 -5.72
N ILE A 82 -3.22 6.17 -4.57
CA ILE A 82 -3.00 5.40 -3.34
C ILE A 82 -4.26 5.49 -2.48
N ILE A 83 -5.09 4.45 -2.53
CA ILE A 83 -6.40 4.44 -1.88
C ILE A 83 -6.27 4.24 -0.38
N HIS A 84 -5.46 3.25 0.04
CA HIS A 84 -5.23 2.91 1.45
C HIS A 84 -3.79 2.44 1.67
N GLY A 85 -3.28 2.56 2.89
CA GLY A 85 -1.96 2.03 3.27
C GLY A 85 -0.78 2.95 2.90
N GLY A 86 -1.06 4.15 2.40
CA GLY A 86 -0.06 5.15 2.04
C GLY A 86 0.51 5.96 3.21
N ASN A 87 -0.15 5.96 4.38
CA ASN A 87 0.26 6.76 5.53
C ASN A 87 1.26 6.00 6.42
N PRO A 88 2.35 6.61 6.90
CA PRO A 88 3.26 5.97 7.87
C PRO A 88 2.58 5.43 9.12
N LYS A 89 1.45 6.01 9.51
CA LYS A 89 0.61 5.58 10.64
C LYS A 89 -0.42 4.51 10.28
N ASP A 90 -0.56 4.13 9.02
CA ASP A 90 -1.43 3.01 8.70
C ASP A 90 -0.81 1.71 9.21
N THR A 91 -1.69 0.76 9.50
CA THR A 91 -1.37 -0.54 10.05
C THR A 91 -0.37 -1.32 9.18
N THR A 92 0.54 -2.01 9.85
CA THR A 92 1.47 -2.97 9.21
C THR A 92 1.40 -4.29 9.93
N PHE A 93 1.75 -5.37 9.24
CA PHE A 93 1.65 -6.74 9.73
C PHE A 93 3.03 -7.28 10.11
N ILE A 94 3.07 -8.10 11.16
CA ILE A 94 4.29 -8.79 11.60
C ILE A 94 4.31 -10.18 10.96
N GLU A 95 5.25 -10.37 10.05
CA GLU A 95 5.47 -11.60 9.29
C GLU A 95 6.60 -12.42 9.91
N ASN A 96 6.38 -13.71 10.17
CA ASN A 96 7.40 -14.63 10.63
C ASN A 96 8.06 -15.36 9.45
N SER A 97 9.26 -14.92 9.08
CA SER A 97 9.97 -15.50 7.93
C SER A 97 10.46 -16.94 8.14
N LYS A 98 10.48 -17.45 9.38
CA LYS A 98 10.79 -18.86 9.66
C LYS A 98 9.59 -19.80 9.51
N ASN A 99 8.36 -19.27 9.50
CA ASN A 99 7.13 -20.06 9.35
C ASN A 99 6.36 -19.66 8.09
N LYS A 100 6.97 -19.82 6.91
CA LYS A 100 6.34 -19.53 5.61
C LYS A 100 5.69 -18.14 5.50
N GLY A 101 6.25 -17.15 6.18
CA GLY A 101 5.72 -15.79 6.18
C GLY A 101 4.38 -15.64 6.92
N GLU A 102 4.04 -16.55 7.83
CA GLU A 102 2.85 -16.45 8.68
C GLU A 102 2.72 -15.06 9.31
N ILE A 103 1.51 -14.52 9.31
CA ILE A 103 1.19 -13.25 9.95
C ILE A 103 0.85 -13.52 11.41
N VAL A 104 1.75 -13.11 12.30
CA VAL A 104 1.71 -13.43 13.74
C VAL A 104 1.27 -12.25 14.61
N GLY A 105 1.04 -11.08 14.01
CA GLY A 105 0.59 -9.91 14.74
C GLY A 105 0.47 -8.66 13.87
N ILE A 106 0.08 -7.58 14.52
CA ILE A 106 -0.18 -6.26 13.96
C ILE A 106 0.77 -5.27 14.63
N TYR A 107 1.50 -4.49 13.84
CA TYR A 107 2.37 -3.44 14.35
C TYR A 107 1.67 -2.08 14.31
N PRO A 108 1.74 -1.26 15.39
CA PRO A 108 2.60 -1.40 16.57
C PRO A 108 2.04 -2.19 17.77
N GLN A 109 0.79 -2.68 17.71
CA GLN A 109 0.10 -3.36 18.82
C GLN A 109 0.93 -4.51 19.41
N ASP A 110 1.45 -5.38 18.55
CA ASP A 110 2.20 -6.59 18.92
C ASP A 110 3.73 -6.40 18.83
N ASN A 111 4.22 -5.17 19.06
CA ASN A 111 5.67 -4.92 19.01
C ASN A 111 6.46 -5.71 20.08
N TYR A 112 5.81 -6.13 21.17
CA TYR A 112 6.41 -6.97 22.21
C TYR A 112 6.97 -8.29 21.65
N LEU A 113 6.45 -8.78 20.52
CA LEU A 113 6.98 -9.96 19.84
C LEU A 113 8.46 -9.81 19.49
N TYR A 114 8.91 -8.61 19.11
CA TYR A 114 10.31 -8.34 18.81
C TYR A 114 11.18 -8.43 20.07
N ASP A 115 10.73 -7.78 21.15
CA ASP A 115 11.45 -7.71 22.42
C ASP A 115 11.57 -9.11 23.07
N ASP A 116 10.45 -9.84 23.14
CA ASP A 116 10.38 -11.22 23.65
C ASP A 116 11.31 -12.16 22.87
N TRP A 117 11.41 -11.96 21.56
CA TRP A 117 12.26 -12.78 20.72
C TRP A 117 13.74 -12.50 20.96
N GLU A 118 14.11 -11.22 21.10
CA GLU A 118 15.49 -10.80 21.38
C GLU A 118 15.97 -11.31 22.75
N GLU A 119 15.12 -11.21 23.78
CA GLU A 119 15.42 -11.72 25.12
C GLU A 119 15.71 -13.24 25.10
N LYS A 120 14.89 -14.00 24.36
CA LYS A 120 15.03 -15.46 24.25
C LYS A 120 16.17 -15.89 23.30
N ASN A 121 16.59 -15.03 22.38
CA ASN A 121 17.56 -15.34 21.34
C ASN A 121 18.65 -14.25 21.21
N PRO A 122 19.41 -13.97 22.28
CA PRO A 122 20.36 -12.86 22.29
C PRO A 122 21.41 -13.03 21.19
N GLY A 123 21.63 -11.94 20.42
CA GLY A 123 22.62 -11.88 19.35
C GLY A 123 22.24 -12.59 18.05
N GLN A 124 21.05 -13.19 17.97
CA GLN A 124 20.54 -13.77 16.73
C GLN A 124 19.70 -12.74 15.94
N PRO A 125 19.56 -12.87 14.60
CA PRO A 125 18.67 -12.02 13.82
C PRO A 125 17.19 -12.41 13.98
N SER A 126 16.33 -11.44 14.30
CA SER A 126 14.88 -11.67 14.44
C SER A 126 14.26 -12.18 13.14
N PRO A 127 13.39 -13.20 13.19
CA PRO A 127 12.68 -13.70 12.01
C PRO A 127 11.54 -12.77 11.59
N TYR A 128 11.14 -11.83 12.45
CA TYR A 128 9.98 -10.98 12.23
C TYR A 128 10.28 -9.83 11.27
N LYS A 129 9.43 -9.66 10.26
CA LYS A 129 9.51 -8.59 9.27
C LYS A 129 8.20 -7.81 9.27
N ARG A 130 8.29 -6.49 9.07
CA ARG A 130 7.10 -5.67 8.85
C ARG A 130 6.69 -5.74 7.39
N ARG A 131 5.43 -6.09 7.14
CA ARG A 131 4.78 -6.06 5.83
C ARG A 131 3.72 -4.98 5.81
N ARG A 132 3.71 -4.17 4.76
CA ARG A 132 2.65 -3.22 4.45
C ARG A 132 1.93 -3.66 3.20
N LEU A 133 0.61 -3.53 3.21
CA LEU A 133 -0.21 -3.69 2.04
C LEU A 133 -0.76 -2.31 1.68
N ILE A 134 -0.72 -1.97 0.40
CA ILE A 134 -1.19 -0.69 -0.13
C ILE A 134 -2.23 -1.00 -1.19
N LEU A 135 -3.43 -0.44 -1.05
CA LEU A 135 -4.47 -0.53 -2.07
C LEU A 135 -4.30 0.61 -3.07
N MET A 136 -4.26 0.32 -4.35
CA MET A 136 -3.97 1.35 -5.36
C MET A 136 -4.64 1.10 -6.71
N TYR A 137 -4.80 2.19 -7.48
CA TYR A 137 -5.03 2.14 -8.92
C TYR A 137 -3.81 2.61 -9.70
N LEU A 138 -3.67 2.10 -10.92
CA LEU A 138 -2.85 2.71 -11.94
C LEU A 138 -3.79 3.49 -12.86
N VAL A 139 -3.40 4.70 -13.23
CA VAL A 139 -4.23 5.60 -14.06
C VAL A 139 -3.45 6.11 -15.25
N ASN A 140 -4.17 6.45 -16.33
CA ASN A 140 -3.57 7.15 -17.46
C ASN A 140 -3.33 8.63 -17.12
N GLU A 141 -2.93 9.44 -18.11
CA GLU A 141 -2.67 10.88 -17.91
C GLU A 141 -3.89 11.72 -17.53
N ASP A 142 -5.09 11.23 -17.86
CA ASP A 142 -6.36 11.87 -17.50
C ASP A 142 -6.88 11.44 -16.12
N GLY A 143 -6.14 10.55 -15.43
CA GLY A 143 -6.55 9.98 -14.15
C GLY A 143 -7.64 8.90 -14.26
N VAL A 144 -7.88 8.36 -15.46
CA VAL A 144 -8.80 7.24 -15.67
C VAL A 144 -8.09 5.94 -15.29
N ALA A 145 -8.76 5.11 -14.49
CA ALA A 145 -8.23 3.81 -14.07
C ALA A 145 -7.91 2.88 -15.26
N ALA A 146 -6.67 2.39 -15.32
CA ALA A 146 -6.19 1.45 -16.34
C ALA A 146 -6.67 0.01 -16.10
N HIS A 147 -7.39 -0.25 -15.02
CA HIS A 147 -7.94 -1.56 -14.66
C HIS A 147 -9.22 -1.41 -13.86
N LYS A 148 -10.02 -2.49 -13.78
CA LYS A 148 -11.36 -2.45 -13.19
C LYS A 148 -11.38 -2.74 -11.69
N LYS A 149 -10.38 -3.44 -11.15
CA LYS A 149 -10.28 -3.78 -9.72
C LYS A 149 -8.97 -3.26 -9.14
N PRO A 150 -8.95 -2.72 -7.92
CA PRO A 150 -7.74 -2.18 -7.34
C PRO A 150 -6.65 -3.25 -7.20
N LEU A 151 -5.40 -2.81 -7.23
CA LEU A 151 -4.22 -3.65 -7.00
C LEU A 151 -3.81 -3.57 -5.54
N ILE A 152 -3.20 -4.64 -5.04
CA ILE A 152 -2.50 -4.65 -3.76
C ILE A 152 -1.00 -4.62 -4.03
N LEU A 153 -0.35 -3.54 -3.60
CA LEU A 153 1.10 -3.46 -3.54
C LEU A 153 1.58 -3.94 -2.16
N SER A 154 2.35 -5.03 -2.15
CA SER A 154 2.91 -5.60 -0.92
C SER A 154 4.37 -5.21 -0.75
N LEU A 155 4.70 -4.53 0.36
CA LEU A 155 6.04 -4.01 0.64
C LEU A 155 6.57 -4.50 1.99
N HIS A 156 7.88 -4.64 2.08
CA HIS A 156 8.57 -5.02 3.32
C HIS A 156 9.58 -3.97 3.79
N GLY A 157 9.74 -3.89 5.11
CA GLY A 157 10.87 -3.24 5.76
C GLY A 157 11.19 -1.85 5.21
N GLY A 158 12.44 -1.65 4.79
CA GLY A 158 12.91 -0.36 4.29
C GLY A 158 12.15 0.14 3.07
N ALA A 159 11.83 -0.72 2.11
CA ALA A 159 11.09 -0.32 0.91
C ALA A 159 9.69 0.22 1.27
N SER A 160 9.01 -0.42 2.22
CA SER A 160 7.74 0.09 2.75
C SER A 160 7.90 1.47 3.38
N ARG A 161 8.90 1.66 4.24
CA ARG A 161 9.14 2.93 4.95
C ARG A 161 9.45 4.07 4.00
N GLU A 162 10.36 3.86 3.06
CA GLU A 162 10.76 4.88 2.09
C GLU A 162 9.62 5.21 1.12
N PHE A 163 8.80 4.23 0.74
CA PHE A 163 7.63 4.48 -0.11
C PHE A 163 6.62 5.43 0.57
N VAL A 164 6.18 5.13 1.79
CA VAL A 164 5.19 5.97 2.50
C VAL A 164 5.77 7.33 2.89
N THR A 165 7.09 7.41 3.12
CA THR A 165 7.77 8.68 3.35
C THR A 165 7.77 9.55 2.08
N ALA A 166 8.06 8.97 0.92
CA ALA A 166 8.01 9.67 -0.34
C ALA A 166 6.58 10.13 -0.71
N TYR A 167 5.59 9.25 -0.53
CA TYR A 167 4.19 9.59 -0.78
C TYR A 167 3.69 10.69 0.18
N GLY A 168 4.04 10.63 1.47
CA GLY A 168 3.71 11.69 2.43
C GLY A 168 4.31 13.05 2.04
N ARG A 169 5.57 13.09 1.61
CA ARG A 169 6.20 14.33 1.10
C ARG A 169 5.51 14.85 -0.16
N PHE A 170 5.08 13.96 -1.05
CA PHE A 170 4.31 14.34 -2.22
C PHE A 170 2.98 15.00 -1.83
N LEU A 171 2.25 14.43 -0.86
CA LEU A 171 1.00 15.03 -0.37
C LEU A 171 1.24 16.39 0.27
N GLU A 172 2.28 16.54 1.12
CA GLU A 172 2.63 17.84 1.72
C GLU A 172 2.93 18.91 0.65
N GLN A 173 3.65 18.54 -0.42
CA GLN A 173 3.89 19.44 -1.55
C GLN A 173 2.61 19.77 -2.31
N LEU A 174 1.71 18.80 -2.48
CA LEU A 174 0.44 18.96 -3.17
C LEU A 174 -0.51 19.89 -2.39
N GLU A 175 -0.57 19.73 -1.08
CA GLU A 175 -1.31 20.59 -0.15
C GLU A 175 -0.80 22.04 -0.20
N GLY A 176 0.53 22.22 -0.24
CA GLY A 176 1.15 23.52 -0.46
C GLY A 176 0.75 24.15 -1.79
N ALA A 177 0.86 23.39 -2.88
CA ALA A 177 0.47 23.84 -4.22
C ALA A 177 -1.03 24.18 -4.32
N PHE A 178 -1.89 23.41 -3.65
CA PHE A 178 -3.32 23.67 -3.56
C PHE A 178 -3.61 24.96 -2.80
N SER A 179 -2.97 25.13 -1.64
CA SER A 179 -3.09 26.34 -0.81
C SER A 179 -2.64 27.58 -1.56
N ASP A 180 -1.54 27.50 -2.30
CA ASP A 180 -1.04 28.58 -3.15
C ASP A 180 -2.01 28.94 -4.28
N LYS A 181 -2.56 27.94 -4.99
CA LYS A 181 -3.50 28.17 -6.11
C LYS A 181 -4.78 28.89 -5.66
N TYR A 182 -5.29 28.53 -4.48
CA TYR A 182 -6.54 29.05 -3.94
C TYR A 182 -6.36 30.15 -2.88
N ASN A 183 -5.11 30.61 -2.65
CA ASN A 183 -4.76 31.63 -1.66
C ASN A 183 -5.32 31.33 -0.25
N LEU A 184 -5.20 30.07 0.17
CA LEU A 184 -5.68 29.59 1.46
C LEU A 184 -4.62 29.86 2.54
N LYS A 185 -5.07 30.18 3.75
CA LYS A 185 -4.21 30.35 4.94
C LYS A 185 -4.25 29.13 5.87
N SER A 186 -4.79 28.01 5.41
CA SER A 186 -5.04 26.83 6.24
C SER A 186 -3.78 25.96 6.34
N ALA A 187 -3.56 25.39 7.54
CA ALA A 187 -2.57 24.34 7.78
C ALA A 187 -3.20 22.94 7.77
N THR A 188 -4.44 22.81 7.28
CA THR A 188 -5.17 21.54 7.28
C THR A 188 -4.69 20.70 6.09
N GLY A 189 -4.22 19.50 6.37
CA GLY A 189 -3.89 18.51 5.34
C GLY A 189 -5.14 18.01 4.61
N PHE A 190 -4.92 17.31 3.50
CA PHE A 190 -6.01 16.72 2.74
C PHE A 190 -6.77 15.67 3.56
N ASP A 191 -8.10 15.67 3.36
CA ASP A 191 -8.95 14.58 3.81
C ASP A 191 -8.48 13.25 3.17
N PRO A 192 -8.62 12.08 3.84
CA PRO A 192 -8.24 10.79 3.28
C PRO A 192 -8.77 10.52 1.87
N LYS A 193 -10.00 10.95 1.56
CA LYS A 193 -10.57 10.83 0.20
C LYS A 193 -9.88 11.72 -0.82
N GLN A 194 -9.56 12.96 -0.43
CA GLN A 194 -8.79 13.88 -1.27
C GLN A 194 -7.38 13.34 -1.54
N ALA A 195 -6.73 12.75 -0.53
CA ALA A 195 -5.45 12.09 -0.70
C ALA A 195 -5.55 10.84 -1.61
N ALA A 196 -6.61 10.06 -1.49
CA ALA A 196 -6.87 8.90 -2.34
C ALA A 196 -7.06 9.27 -3.83
N ALA A 197 -7.63 10.45 -4.09
CA ALA A 197 -7.77 11.00 -5.45
C ALA A 197 -6.48 11.65 -6.00
N ALA A 198 -5.42 11.77 -5.20
CA ALA A 198 -4.16 12.37 -5.64
C ALA A 198 -3.31 11.38 -6.47
N ILE A 199 -2.99 11.76 -7.70
CA ILE A 199 -2.17 10.99 -8.64
C ILE A 199 -0.69 11.16 -8.31
N PHE A 200 -0.13 10.18 -7.61
CA PHE A 200 1.30 10.10 -7.36
C PHE A 200 2.02 9.51 -8.57
N THR A 201 2.97 10.26 -9.15
CA THR A 201 3.75 9.82 -10.32
C THR A 201 5.23 9.62 -9.96
N PRO A 202 5.58 8.57 -9.19
CA PRO A 202 6.95 8.33 -8.77
C PRO A 202 7.81 7.77 -9.91
N THR A 203 9.08 8.15 -9.95
CA THR A 203 10.11 7.42 -10.68
C THR A 203 10.92 6.58 -9.70
N PHE A 204 10.89 5.26 -9.87
CA PHE A 204 11.60 4.35 -8.98
C PHE A 204 13.12 4.43 -9.15
N GLY A 205 13.85 4.27 -8.06
CA GLY A 205 15.31 4.25 -8.05
C GLY A 205 15.83 3.31 -6.96
N THR A 206 17.12 3.03 -7.01
CA THR A 206 17.79 2.17 -6.02
C THR A 206 18.44 3.03 -4.95
N VAL A 207 18.23 2.69 -3.68
CA VAL A 207 18.95 3.28 -2.53
C VAL A 207 19.54 2.19 -1.65
N MET A 208 20.63 2.49 -0.95
CA MET A 208 21.25 1.57 0.01
C MET A 208 20.62 1.80 1.40
N TYR A 209 19.95 0.79 1.94
CA TYR A 209 19.19 0.85 3.19
C TYR A 209 19.74 -0.10 4.25
N GLY A 210 19.82 0.36 5.49
CA GLY A 210 20.29 -0.40 6.65
C GLY A 210 21.43 0.30 7.38
N GLU A 211 21.49 0.12 8.70
CA GLU A 211 22.51 0.76 9.54
C GLU A 211 23.81 -0.04 9.58
N LYS A 212 23.71 -1.34 9.90
CA LYS A 212 24.87 -2.25 10.04
C LYS A 212 25.23 -2.98 8.74
N GLN A 213 24.23 -3.42 7.99
CA GLN A 213 24.40 -4.02 6.67
C GLN A 213 23.45 -3.34 5.70
N LYS A 214 24.03 -2.67 4.69
CA LYS A 214 23.27 -1.96 3.69
C LYS A 214 22.86 -2.90 2.56
N SER A 215 21.57 -2.96 2.25
CA SER A 215 21.03 -3.66 1.09
C SER A 215 20.48 -2.64 0.09
N ALA A 216 20.69 -2.90 -1.20
CA ALA A 216 19.99 -2.14 -2.23
C ALA A 216 18.49 -2.40 -2.10
N ILE A 217 17.66 -1.36 -2.13
CA ILE A 217 16.20 -1.43 -2.18
C ILE A 217 15.68 -0.48 -3.26
N ALA A 218 14.57 -0.85 -3.88
CA ALA A 218 13.87 -0.04 -4.86
C ALA A 218 12.80 0.81 -4.17
N VAL A 219 12.83 2.12 -4.42
CA VAL A 219 11.98 3.12 -3.76
C VAL A 219 11.59 4.22 -4.72
N PRO A 220 10.49 4.96 -4.49
CA PRO A 220 10.24 6.23 -5.17
C PRO A 220 11.39 7.20 -4.89
N LYS A 221 12.20 7.53 -5.90
CA LYS A 221 13.38 8.38 -5.74
C LYS A 221 13.09 9.85 -6.06
N THR A 222 12.27 10.06 -7.07
CA THR A 222 11.76 11.37 -7.49
C THR A 222 10.31 11.21 -7.91
N TRP A 223 9.57 12.30 -8.04
CA TRP A 223 8.20 12.32 -8.56
C TRP A 223 7.96 13.64 -9.28
N LYS A 224 6.87 13.74 -10.04
CA LYS A 224 6.44 15.02 -10.61
C LYS A 224 6.05 15.94 -9.45
N GLU A 225 6.76 17.06 -9.29
CA GLU A 225 6.51 17.98 -8.16
C GLU A 225 5.26 18.84 -8.41
N PRO A 226 4.32 18.89 -7.45
CA PRO A 226 3.17 19.79 -7.49
C PRO A 226 3.56 21.26 -7.39
N THR A 227 2.86 22.10 -8.16
CA THR A 227 2.92 23.55 -8.12
C THR A 227 1.51 24.09 -8.37
N ALA A 228 1.26 25.35 -8.00
CA ALA A 228 -0.03 26.00 -8.29
C ALA A 228 -0.40 25.98 -9.80
N LYS A 229 0.59 25.90 -10.69
CA LYS A 229 0.39 25.92 -12.16
C LYS A 229 -0.01 24.57 -12.75
N ASN A 230 0.47 23.48 -12.19
CA ASN A 230 0.25 22.11 -12.70
C ASN A 230 -0.63 21.27 -11.77
N LEU A 231 -1.31 21.89 -10.80
CA LEU A 231 -2.11 21.21 -9.78
C LEU A 231 -3.13 20.22 -10.35
N GLU A 232 -3.77 20.58 -11.47
CA GLU A 232 -4.80 19.75 -12.11
C GLU A 232 -4.23 18.46 -12.71
N ASP A 233 -2.92 18.34 -12.90
CA ASP A 233 -2.29 17.10 -13.40
C ASP A 233 -2.21 16.00 -12.33
N PHE A 234 -2.53 16.34 -11.08
CA PHE A 234 -2.45 15.44 -9.94
C PHE A 234 -3.81 14.91 -9.49
N PHE A 235 -4.86 15.15 -10.27
CA PHE A 235 -6.22 14.68 -9.99
C PHE A 235 -6.88 14.16 -11.28
N PRO A 236 -7.84 13.23 -11.18
CA PRO A 236 -8.65 12.84 -12.32
C PRO A 236 -9.36 14.04 -12.96
N LYS A 237 -9.45 14.03 -14.30
CA LYS A 237 -10.00 15.16 -15.05
C LYS A 237 -11.53 15.25 -15.01
N LYS A 238 -12.23 14.20 -14.59
CA LYS A 238 -13.70 14.14 -14.49
C LYS A 238 -14.14 13.86 -13.07
N GLY A 239 -15.26 14.49 -12.68
CA GLY A 239 -15.89 14.28 -11.37
C GLY A 239 -16.25 12.81 -11.12
N ASP A 240 -16.87 12.14 -12.09
CA ASP A 240 -17.26 10.73 -11.98
C ASP A 240 -16.07 9.80 -11.66
N ASP A 241 -14.87 10.12 -12.16
CA ASP A 241 -13.65 9.34 -11.87
C ASP A 241 -13.19 9.58 -10.42
N ILE A 242 -13.39 10.79 -9.87
CA ILE A 242 -13.11 11.10 -8.46
C ILE A 242 -14.14 10.40 -7.56
N ASP A 243 -15.43 10.53 -7.87
CA ASP A 243 -16.53 9.92 -7.11
C ASP A 243 -16.35 8.40 -7.01
N TYR A 244 -15.95 7.76 -8.11
CA TYR A 244 -15.63 6.33 -8.12
C TYR A 244 -14.49 5.97 -7.17
N ILE A 245 -13.44 6.78 -7.11
CA ILE A 245 -12.28 6.56 -6.22
C ILE A 245 -12.69 6.74 -4.76
N GLU A 246 -13.52 7.74 -4.45
CA GLU A 246 -14.08 7.93 -3.11
C GLU A 246 -14.98 6.76 -2.69
N GLU A 247 -15.84 6.26 -3.58
CA GLU A 247 -16.67 5.09 -3.34
C GLU A 247 -15.81 3.85 -3.04
N VAL A 248 -14.73 3.64 -3.79
CA VAL A 248 -13.78 2.55 -3.51
C VAL A 248 -13.08 2.75 -2.16
N HIS A 249 -12.66 3.98 -1.83
CA HIS A 249 -12.04 4.27 -0.54
C HIS A 249 -12.97 3.90 0.62
N GLU A 250 -14.26 4.21 0.53
CA GLU A 250 -15.25 3.88 1.56
C GLU A 250 -15.61 2.39 1.61
N SER A 251 -15.80 1.75 0.46
CA SER A 251 -16.29 0.38 0.37
C SER A 251 -15.20 -0.68 0.55
N VAL A 252 -13.94 -0.33 0.30
CA VAL A 252 -12.79 -1.27 0.32
C VAL A 252 -11.83 -0.91 1.44
N THR A 253 -12.27 -1.12 2.68
CA THR A 253 -11.46 -0.82 3.87
C THR A 253 -10.25 -1.72 4.00
N MET A 254 -9.32 -1.34 4.88
CA MET A 254 -8.08 -2.08 5.13
C MET A 254 -8.33 -3.50 5.62
N GLU A 255 -9.32 -3.67 6.49
CA GLU A 255 -9.75 -4.96 7.01
C GLU A 255 -10.17 -5.89 5.85
N VAL A 256 -10.95 -5.35 4.91
CA VAL A 256 -11.48 -6.11 3.78
C VAL A 256 -10.36 -6.56 2.86
N TYR A 257 -9.51 -5.65 2.36
CA TYR A 257 -8.54 -6.03 1.34
C TYR A 257 -7.36 -6.82 1.92
N CYS A 258 -6.93 -6.55 3.16
CA CYS A 258 -5.86 -7.30 3.81
C CYS A 258 -6.26 -8.75 4.09
N ALA A 259 -7.48 -8.98 4.61
CA ALA A 259 -7.98 -10.33 4.85
C ALA A 259 -8.07 -11.12 3.54
N LYS A 260 -8.48 -10.48 2.44
CA LYS A 260 -8.52 -11.11 1.10
C LYS A 260 -7.13 -11.46 0.59
N PHE A 261 -6.15 -10.57 0.75
CA PHE A 261 -4.76 -10.81 0.36
C PHE A 261 -4.19 -12.03 1.08
N PHE A 262 -4.25 -12.07 2.41
CA PHE A 262 -3.66 -13.18 3.18
C PHE A 262 -4.35 -14.51 2.88
N LYS A 263 -5.69 -14.53 2.81
CA LYS A 263 -6.45 -15.71 2.40
C LYS A 263 -6.08 -16.20 1.00
N GLN A 264 -5.83 -15.28 0.07
CA GLN A 264 -5.38 -15.65 -1.27
C GLN A 264 -3.96 -16.23 -1.25
N CYS A 265 -3.02 -15.60 -0.56
CA CYS A 265 -1.66 -16.12 -0.40
C CYS A 265 -1.67 -17.52 0.21
N GLU A 266 -2.44 -17.73 1.27
CA GLU A 266 -2.56 -19.05 1.89
C GLU A 266 -3.09 -20.10 0.90
N LYS A 267 -4.15 -19.77 0.16
CA LYS A 267 -4.81 -20.68 -0.78
C LYS A 267 -3.97 -21.00 -2.02
N GLU A 268 -3.34 -19.99 -2.63
CA GLU A 268 -2.69 -20.12 -3.94
C GLU A 268 -1.23 -20.57 -3.83
N ILE A 269 -0.52 -20.11 -2.79
CA ILE A 269 0.93 -20.29 -2.65
C ILE A 269 1.34 -20.89 -1.30
N GLY A 270 0.40 -21.08 -0.36
CA GLY A 270 0.69 -21.72 0.93
C GLY A 270 1.58 -20.91 1.85
N ILE A 271 1.58 -19.57 1.71
CA ILE A 271 2.35 -18.62 2.51
C ILE A 271 1.44 -17.55 3.10
N ASN A 272 1.94 -16.82 4.10
CA ASN A 272 1.24 -15.71 4.74
C ASN A 272 -0.14 -16.06 5.33
N ALA A 273 -0.28 -17.29 5.84
CA ALA A 273 -1.43 -17.66 6.65
C ALA A 273 -1.51 -16.74 7.89
N ILE A 274 -2.74 -16.46 8.33
CA ILE A 274 -2.97 -15.67 9.55
C ILE A 274 -2.89 -16.62 10.75
N ALA A 275 -2.00 -16.33 11.69
CA ALA A 275 -1.84 -17.15 12.88
C ALA A 275 -3.10 -17.12 13.77
N PRO A 276 -3.41 -18.21 14.50
CA PRO A 276 -4.48 -18.19 15.48
C PRO A 276 -4.31 -17.04 16.48
N GLY A 277 -5.37 -16.24 16.68
CA GLY A 277 -5.38 -15.10 17.59
C GLY A 277 -5.08 -13.74 16.97
N VAL A 278 -4.66 -13.68 15.70
CA VAL A 278 -4.51 -12.41 14.99
C VAL A 278 -5.87 -11.97 14.46
N ASP A 279 -6.37 -10.83 14.94
CA ASP A 279 -7.67 -10.27 14.57
C ASP A 279 -7.52 -9.11 13.57
N LEU A 280 -8.05 -9.30 12.36
CA LEU A 280 -8.05 -8.28 11.31
C LEU A 280 -9.33 -7.42 11.28
N THR A 281 -10.24 -7.58 12.23
CA THR A 281 -11.56 -6.90 12.21
C THR A 281 -11.51 -5.45 12.68
N ASN A 282 -10.40 -5.01 13.28
CA ASN A 282 -10.19 -3.61 13.64
C ASN A 282 -8.73 -3.19 13.41
N LEU A 283 -8.43 -2.69 12.21
CA LEU A 283 -7.07 -2.25 11.86
C LEU A 283 -6.87 -0.74 12.10
N THR A 284 -7.77 -0.10 12.85
CA THR A 284 -7.55 1.29 13.28
C THR A 284 -6.52 1.35 14.41
N LEU A 285 -5.44 2.11 14.19
CA LEU A 285 -4.50 2.39 15.27
C LEU A 285 -5.14 3.39 16.24
N PRO A 286 -5.02 3.18 17.57
CA PRO A 286 -5.55 4.13 18.54
C PRO A 286 -4.90 5.51 18.34
N VAL A 287 -5.72 6.55 18.28
CA VAL A 287 -5.25 7.94 18.34
C VAL A 287 -4.85 8.21 19.80
N PRO A 288 -3.60 8.60 20.10
CA PRO A 288 -3.26 8.91 21.48
C PRO A 288 -4.05 10.15 21.93
N GLU A 289 -4.83 10.02 22.99
CA GLU A 289 -5.24 11.19 23.77
C GLU A 289 -3.98 11.70 24.51
N GLY A 290 -3.40 12.80 24.03
CA GLY A 290 -2.28 13.48 24.68
C GLY A 290 -1.09 13.74 23.76
N SER A 291 -0.38 14.83 24.03
CA SER A 291 0.76 15.38 23.26
C SER A 291 2.05 14.54 23.33
N GLY A 292 1.93 13.23 23.40
CA GLY A 292 3.05 12.29 23.35
C GLY A 292 2.96 11.46 22.09
N GLY A 293 3.88 11.65 21.15
CA GLY A 293 4.02 10.77 19.98
C GLY A 293 4.34 9.33 20.36
N ILE A 294 4.85 8.53 19.41
CA ILE A 294 5.17 7.09 19.55
C ILE A 294 5.87 6.70 20.87
N ARG A 295 6.62 7.61 21.50
CA ARG A 295 7.23 7.43 22.83
C ARG A 295 6.24 7.26 24.00
N ALA A 296 5.05 7.85 23.95
CA ALA A 296 4.07 7.73 25.04
C ALA A 296 3.39 6.36 25.07
N MET A 297 3.13 5.75 23.91
CA MET A 297 2.64 4.35 23.83
C MET A 297 3.67 3.32 24.33
N LEU A 298 4.96 3.65 24.31
CA LEU A 298 6.03 2.77 24.79
C LEU A 298 6.18 2.78 26.33
N ALA A 299 5.52 3.70 27.05
CA ALA A 299 5.85 4.01 28.44
C ALA A 299 4.79 3.63 29.48
N ALA A 300 3.53 3.38 29.10
CA ALA A 300 2.48 3.00 30.05
C ALA A 300 2.23 1.49 29.99
N LYS A 301 2.92 0.74 30.87
CA LYS A 301 2.60 -0.67 31.16
C LYS A 301 1.91 -0.73 32.52
N ASP A 302 0.83 -1.49 32.62
CA ASP A 302 0.24 -1.84 33.91
C ASP A 302 1.08 -2.88 34.67
N GLU A 303 0.68 -3.23 35.89
CA GLU A 303 1.38 -4.18 36.76
C GLU A 303 1.49 -5.61 36.17
N THR A 304 0.81 -5.89 35.06
CA THR A 304 0.86 -7.16 34.32
C THR A 304 1.73 -7.09 33.05
N GLY A 305 2.21 -5.90 32.69
CA GLY A 305 3.01 -5.66 31.50
C GLY A 305 2.21 -5.35 30.23
N ALA A 306 0.88 -5.21 30.33
CA ALA A 306 0.01 -4.82 29.23
C ALA A 306 -0.06 -3.29 29.06
N ILE A 307 -0.32 -2.81 27.84
CA ILE A 307 -0.47 -1.37 27.56
C ILE A 307 -1.76 -0.87 28.22
N GLU A 308 -1.64 0.17 29.06
CA GLU A 308 -2.78 0.79 29.74
C GLU A 308 -3.76 1.36 28.69
N GLY A 309 -4.98 0.81 28.62
CA GLY A 309 -6.01 1.17 27.62
C GLY A 309 -6.24 0.14 26.50
N GLY A 310 -5.57 -1.01 26.51
CA GLY A 310 -5.93 -2.15 25.65
C GLY A 310 -7.27 -2.76 26.04
N LEU A 311 -8.16 -2.97 25.07
CA LEU A 311 -9.46 -3.63 25.27
C LEU A 311 -9.27 -5.10 25.68
N LYS A 312 -10.18 -5.57 26.55
CA LYS A 312 -10.40 -6.98 26.89
C LYS A 312 -10.71 -7.83 25.67
#